data_AF-A0A6I5R9H6-F1
#
_entry.id   AF-A0A6I5R9H6-F1
#
_cell.length_a   1.000
_cell.length_b   1.000
_cell.length_c   1.000
_cell.angle_alpha   90.00
_cell.angle_beta   90.00
_cell.angle_gamma   90.00
#
_symmetry.space_group_name_H-M   'P 1'
#
loop_
_entity.id
_entity.type
_entity.pdbx_description
1 polymer ?
#
loop_
_entity_poly.entity_id
_entity_poly.type
_entity_poly.pdbx_seq_one_letter_code
_entity_poly.pdbx_strand_id
1 'polypeptide(L)'
;MTHPGHLCRALPPLYRWLKPGLLAAVSFAASVLLTSCRDQASATPRRIALQQSWELVPGDTIEGFLVAASLGDISIQMNGASVSAPFQGEIELAASGDRCIFFSSPEVPAYLFRYCGLRNPQLGAIRAGQSMGKANFLHFATLRRQPEGTWVIVEPSTHVLERSLERY
;
A
#
# COMPACT_ATOMS: atom_id res chain seq x y z
N MET A 1 11.13 -26.32 4.34
CA MET A 1 10.18 -26.51 3.23
C MET A 1 10.83 -25.95 1.97
N THR A 2 10.90 -26.80 0.96
CA THR A 2 11.66 -26.68 -0.29
C THR A 2 11.06 -25.66 -1.26
N HIS A 3 11.83 -24.66 -1.70
CA HIS A 3 11.50 -23.90 -2.91
C HIS A 3 12.23 -24.49 -4.13
N PRO A 4 11.52 -24.76 -5.24
CA PRO A 4 12.07 -25.40 -6.42
C PRO A 4 12.55 -24.37 -7.46
N GLY A 5 13.36 -24.85 -8.41
CA GLY A 5 13.10 -24.58 -9.82
C GLY A 5 13.87 -23.42 -10.46
N HIS A 6 15.08 -23.72 -10.91
CA HIS A 6 15.75 -23.11 -12.05
C HIS A 6 14.80 -22.82 -13.22
N LEU A 7 14.95 -21.66 -13.87
CA LEU A 7 14.53 -21.43 -15.27
C LEU A 7 15.42 -20.34 -15.89
N CYS A 8 16.66 -20.69 -16.22
CA CYS A 8 17.43 -19.95 -17.23
C CYS A 8 16.87 -20.32 -18.61
N ARG A 9 16.10 -19.40 -19.20
CA ARG A 9 15.54 -19.55 -20.55
C ARG A 9 16.66 -19.30 -21.57
N ALA A 10 17.17 -20.35 -22.19
CA ALA A 10 18.11 -20.25 -23.31
C ALA A 10 17.38 -19.71 -24.55
N LEU A 11 17.89 -18.63 -25.14
CA LEU A 11 17.51 -18.14 -26.46
C LEU A 11 18.21 -19.01 -27.53
N PRO A 12 17.55 -19.38 -28.64
CA PRO A 12 18.22 -20.09 -29.72
C PRO A 12 19.08 -19.12 -30.56
N PRO A 13 20.26 -19.53 -31.04
CA PRO A 13 21.08 -18.70 -31.91
C PRO A 13 20.51 -18.71 -33.33
N LEU A 14 20.22 -17.51 -33.86
CA LEU A 14 20.06 -17.26 -35.28
C LEU A 14 21.43 -17.41 -35.96
N TYR A 15 21.75 -18.60 -36.48
CA TYR A 15 22.90 -18.77 -37.38
C TYR A 15 22.40 -19.09 -38.79
N ARG A 16 22.28 -18.02 -39.58
CA ARG A 16 21.86 -18.01 -40.98
C ARG A 16 23.11 -18.10 -41.85
N TRP A 17 23.26 -19.22 -42.54
CA TRP A 17 23.96 -19.40 -43.83
C TRP A 17 25.26 -18.61 -44.07
N LEU A 18 26.40 -19.26 -43.86
CA LEU A 18 27.70 -18.84 -44.42
C LEU A 18 28.38 -20.03 -45.11
N LYS A 19 28.78 -19.80 -46.36
CA LYS A 19 29.33 -20.77 -47.33
C LYS A 19 30.75 -21.24 -46.93
N PRO A 20 31.16 -22.47 -47.29
CA PRO A 20 32.48 -23.00 -46.96
C PRO A 20 33.49 -22.55 -48.02
N GLY A 21 34.58 -21.91 -47.59
CA GLY A 21 35.67 -21.58 -48.50
C GLY A 21 36.80 -20.83 -47.81
N LEU A 22 37.96 -21.47 -47.78
CA LEU A 22 39.30 -20.98 -47.40
C LEU A 22 39.67 -20.99 -45.90
N LEU A 23 40.57 -21.93 -45.60
CA LEU A 23 41.42 -22.01 -44.42
C LEU A 23 42.39 -20.82 -44.37
N ALA A 24 42.49 -20.17 -43.20
CA ALA A 24 43.71 -19.53 -42.75
C ALA A 24 43.77 -19.58 -41.22
N ALA A 25 44.76 -20.31 -40.72
CA ALA A 25 45.06 -20.45 -39.31
C ALA A 25 45.55 -19.12 -38.72
N VAL A 26 44.87 -18.61 -37.70
CA VAL A 26 45.46 -17.73 -36.68
C VAL A 26 44.89 -18.14 -35.33
N SER A 27 45.80 -18.51 -34.45
CA SER A 27 45.61 -18.85 -33.05
C SER A 27 44.86 -17.78 -32.25
N PHE A 28 44.42 -18.24 -31.08
CA PHE A 28 44.40 -17.53 -29.81
C PHE A 28 43.03 -17.12 -29.27
N ALA A 29 42.89 -17.39 -27.97
CA ALA A 29 41.81 -17.03 -27.07
C ALA A 29 40.50 -17.82 -27.23
N ALA A 30 40.48 -18.97 -26.56
CA ALA A 30 39.31 -19.45 -25.87
C ALA A 30 38.74 -18.29 -25.02
N SER A 31 37.73 -17.60 -25.54
CA SER A 31 36.93 -16.63 -24.82
C SER A 31 36.13 -17.39 -23.77
N VAL A 32 36.79 -17.68 -22.65
CA VAL A 32 36.15 -18.08 -21.40
C VAL A 32 35.14 -16.99 -21.08
N LEU A 33 33.87 -17.28 -21.36
CA LEU A 33 32.73 -16.51 -20.87
C LEU A 33 32.76 -16.63 -19.35
N LEU A 34 33.53 -15.76 -18.70
CA LEU A 34 33.49 -15.54 -17.26
C LEU A 34 32.13 -14.91 -16.95
N THR A 35 31.11 -15.76 -16.85
CA THR A 35 29.87 -15.43 -16.17
C THR A 35 30.20 -15.23 -14.70
N SER A 36 30.60 -14.01 -14.35
CA SER A 36 30.71 -13.56 -12.97
C SER A 36 29.30 -13.51 -12.39
N CYS A 37 28.83 -14.62 -11.82
CA CYS A 37 27.76 -14.61 -10.83
C CYS A 37 28.28 -13.79 -9.64
N ARG A 38 27.96 -12.50 -9.65
CA ARG A 38 28.23 -11.61 -8.52
C ARG A 38 27.17 -11.95 -7.49
N ASP A 39 27.55 -12.67 -6.43
CA ASP A 39 26.70 -12.87 -5.27
C ASP A 39 26.26 -11.50 -4.77
N GLN A 40 24.99 -11.20 -4.96
CA GLN A 40 24.41 -9.96 -4.50
C GLN A 40 24.32 -10.08 -2.98
N ALA A 41 25.24 -9.40 -2.29
CA ALA A 41 25.32 -9.42 -0.84
C ALA A 41 23.92 -9.18 -0.25
N SER A 42 23.41 -10.16 0.48
CA SER A 42 22.10 -10.07 1.11
C SER A 42 22.14 -8.92 2.12
N ALA A 43 21.38 -7.86 1.85
CA ALA A 43 21.32 -6.70 2.72
C ALA A 43 20.77 -7.14 4.08
N THR A 44 21.56 -6.95 5.15
CA THR A 44 21.06 -7.22 6.51
C THR A 44 20.01 -6.18 6.88
N PRO A 45 18.78 -6.57 7.21
CA PRO A 45 17.74 -5.61 7.60
C PRO A 45 18.17 -4.82 8.83
N ARG A 46 18.08 -3.48 8.75
CA ARG A 46 18.29 -2.62 9.91
C ARG A 46 17.09 -2.74 10.83
N ARG A 47 17.33 -3.07 12.11
CA ARG A 47 16.31 -2.95 13.16
C ARG A 47 16.41 -1.57 13.78
N ILE A 48 15.30 -0.83 13.79
CA ILE A 48 15.18 0.46 14.45
C ILE A 48 14.13 0.28 15.54
N ALA A 49 14.45 0.67 16.78
CA ALA A 49 13.46 0.70 17.85
C ALA A 49 12.68 2.01 17.73
N LEU A 50 11.40 1.94 17.36
CA LEU A 50 10.49 3.08 17.38
C LEU A 50 9.91 3.20 18.79
N GLN A 51 9.92 4.42 19.35
CA GLN A 51 9.35 4.69 20.68
C GLN A 51 7.82 4.77 20.68
N GLN A 52 7.19 4.92 19.51
CA GLN A 52 5.74 5.00 19.37
C GLN A 52 5.20 3.64 18.92
N SER A 53 4.40 3.00 19.77
CA SER A 53 3.66 1.77 19.45
C SER A 53 2.18 2.11 19.29
N TRP A 54 1.68 1.97 18.08
CA TRP A 54 0.25 2.07 17.77
C TRP A 54 -0.33 0.66 17.79
N GLU A 55 -1.61 0.52 18.12
CA GLU A 55 -2.33 -0.77 18.17
C GLU A 55 -2.25 -1.47 16.81
N LEU A 56 -2.47 -0.73 15.73
CA LEU A 56 -2.37 -1.22 14.37
C LEU A 56 -0.94 -1.06 13.84
N VAL A 57 -0.35 -2.15 13.36
CA VAL A 57 1.01 -2.19 12.78
C VAL A 57 1.01 -2.83 11.38
N PRO A 58 2.05 -2.57 10.56
CA PRO A 58 2.16 -3.23 9.26
C PRO A 58 2.19 -4.76 9.40
N GLY A 59 1.37 -5.44 8.61
CA GLY A 59 1.18 -6.90 8.69
C GLY A 59 -0.13 -7.32 9.36
N ASP A 60 -0.77 -6.43 10.13
CA ASP A 60 -2.08 -6.68 10.71
C ASP A 60 -3.16 -6.75 9.63
N THR A 61 -4.31 -7.33 9.99
CA THR A 61 -5.49 -7.41 9.12
C THR A 61 -6.73 -6.88 9.81
N ILE A 62 -7.52 -6.10 9.08
CA ILE A 62 -8.78 -5.49 9.56
C ILE A 62 -9.85 -5.77 8.51
N GLU A 63 -10.93 -6.46 8.88
CA GLU A 63 -11.95 -6.92 7.92
C GLU A 63 -11.37 -7.66 6.69
N GLY A 64 -10.28 -8.40 6.93
CA GLY A 64 -9.54 -9.15 5.90
C GLY A 64 -8.69 -8.28 4.95
N PHE A 65 -8.52 -6.99 5.23
CA PHE A 65 -7.62 -6.10 4.49
C PHE A 65 -6.29 -5.92 5.23
N LEU A 66 -5.18 -5.92 4.48
CA LEU A 66 -3.83 -5.81 5.03
C LEU A 66 -3.50 -4.36 5.39
N VAL A 67 -3.00 -4.14 6.61
CA VAL A 67 -2.34 -2.90 7.00
C VAL A 67 -0.92 -2.89 6.42
N ALA A 68 -0.69 -1.98 5.47
CA ALA A 68 0.58 -1.85 4.76
C ALA A 68 1.55 -0.86 5.43
N ALA A 69 1.02 0.14 6.14
CA ALA A 69 1.81 1.12 6.88
C ALA A 69 1.02 1.64 8.09
N SER A 70 1.73 2.04 9.15
CA SER A 70 1.16 2.67 10.34
C SER A 70 2.18 3.63 10.94
N LEU A 71 2.07 4.92 10.59
CA LEU A 71 2.89 5.99 11.16
C LEU A 71 2.14 7.33 11.05
N GLY A 72 1.32 7.65 12.05
CA GLY A 72 0.45 8.83 12.02
C GLY A 72 -0.88 8.55 11.32
N ASP A 73 -0.83 8.13 10.06
CA ASP A 73 -1.95 7.49 9.37
C ASP A 73 -1.69 6.00 9.18
N ILE A 74 -2.77 5.25 9.00
CA ILE A 74 -2.70 3.85 8.58
C ILE A 74 -3.00 3.75 7.09
N SER A 75 -2.24 2.91 6.40
CA SER A 75 -2.45 2.62 4.98
C SER A 75 -2.93 1.19 4.83
N ILE A 76 -4.07 1.01 4.17
CA ILE A 76 -4.76 -0.27 4.07
C ILE A 76 -4.88 -0.66 2.60
N GLN A 77 -4.51 -1.90 2.28
CA GLN A 77 -4.66 -2.42 0.93
C GLN A 77 -6.10 -2.88 0.69
N MET A 78 -6.84 -2.09 -0.09
CA MET A 78 -8.27 -2.24 -0.29
C MET A 78 -8.63 -3.04 -1.55
N ASN A 79 -7.71 -3.21 -2.50
CA ASN A 79 -7.94 -3.97 -3.75
C ASN A 79 -9.20 -3.56 -4.53
N GLY A 80 -9.59 -2.28 -4.45
CA GLY A 80 -10.77 -1.75 -5.14
C GLY A 80 -12.08 -1.85 -4.35
N ALA A 81 -12.04 -2.35 -3.11
CA ALA A 81 -13.21 -2.49 -2.25
C ALA A 81 -13.88 -1.15 -1.92
N SER A 82 -15.15 -1.24 -1.53
CA SER A 82 -15.94 -0.11 -1.03
C SER A 82 -15.50 0.25 0.39
N VAL A 83 -15.59 1.53 0.70
CA VAL A 83 -15.48 2.07 2.05
C VAL A 83 -16.83 2.68 2.39
N SER A 84 -17.37 2.34 3.56
CA SER A 84 -18.71 2.73 3.99
C SER A 84 -18.64 3.73 5.13
N ALA A 85 -19.63 4.60 5.26
CA ALA A 85 -19.70 5.52 6.39
C ALA A 85 -19.97 4.72 7.68
N PRO A 86 -19.13 4.82 8.72
CA PRO A 86 -19.28 4.02 9.93
C PRO A 86 -20.51 4.43 10.76
N PHE A 87 -20.91 5.70 10.64
CA PHE A 87 -22.09 6.30 11.27
C PHE A 87 -22.81 7.19 10.25
N GLN A 88 -23.96 7.74 10.64
CA GLN A 88 -24.52 8.88 9.92
C GLN A 88 -23.64 10.11 10.14
N GLY A 89 -23.54 11.00 9.16
CA GLY A 89 -22.64 12.13 9.27
C GLY A 89 -22.56 12.97 8.02
N GLU A 90 -21.51 13.78 7.96
CA GLU A 90 -21.22 14.71 6.87
C GLU A 90 -19.84 14.43 6.28
N ILE A 91 -19.76 14.50 4.95
CA ILE A 91 -18.51 14.36 4.20
C ILE A 91 -18.14 15.67 3.53
N GLU A 92 -16.94 16.16 3.84
CA GLU A 92 -16.39 17.40 3.30
C GLU A 92 -15.04 17.15 2.62
N LEU A 93 -14.68 17.99 1.64
CA LEU A 93 -13.36 17.92 1.04
C LEU A 93 -12.30 18.42 2.01
N ALA A 94 -11.18 17.70 2.13
CA ALA A 94 -10.02 18.22 2.84
C ALA A 94 -9.38 19.35 1.99
N ALA A 95 -9.11 20.50 2.61
CA ALA A 95 -8.63 21.70 1.94
C ALA A 95 -7.14 21.62 1.54
N SER A 96 -6.79 20.69 0.64
CA SER A 96 -5.50 20.66 -0.08
C SER A 96 -5.44 19.43 -0.99
N GLY A 97 -5.38 19.65 -2.32
CA GLY A 97 -4.77 18.88 -3.42
C GLY A 97 -4.84 17.35 -3.52
N ASP A 98 -4.84 16.64 -2.40
CA ASP A 98 -4.91 15.20 -2.30
C ASP A 98 -6.37 14.79 -2.18
N ARG A 99 -6.77 13.71 -2.85
CA ARG A 99 -8.14 13.17 -2.86
C ARG A 99 -8.49 12.60 -1.48
N CYS A 100 -8.65 13.49 -0.52
CA CYS A 100 -8.96 13.26 0.87
C CYS A 100 -10.30 13.91 1.20
N ILE A 101 -11.10 13.20 1.98
CA ILE A 101 -12.29 13.74 2.61
C ILE A 101 -12.12 13.77 4.12
N PHE A 102 -12.84 14.67 4.76
CA PHE A 102 -13.16 14.58 6.17
C PHE A 102 -14.56 14.02 6.33
N PHE A 103 -14.72 13.08 7.27
CA PHE A 103 -15.99 12.58 7.74
C PHE A 103 -16.15 13.01 9.19
N SER A 104 -17.29 13.65 9.50
CA SER A 104 -17.68 14.03 10.85
C SER A 104 -19.04 13.43 11.17
N SER A 105 -19.31 13.17 12.45
CA SER A 105 -20.52 12.50 12.89
C SER A 105 -20.93 13.02 14.28
N PRO A 106 -22.23 13.30 14.50
CA PRO A 106 -22.74 13.72 15.81
C PRO A 106 -22.64 12.63 16.87
N GLU A 107 -22.48 11.36 16.48
CA GLU A 107 -22.27 10.24 17.41
C GLU A 107 -20.89 10.31 18.10
N VAL A 108 -19.91 10.94 17.45
CA VAL A 108 -18.53 11.09 17.97
C VAL A 108 -18.01 12.53 17.73
N PRO A 109 -18.64 13.55 18.36
CA PRO A 109 -18.49 14.96 17.97
C PRO A 109 -17.11 15.57 18.28
N ALA A 110 -16.30 14.91 19.11
CA ALA A 110 -14.94 15.31 19.42
C ALA A 110 -13.91 14.81 18.38
N TYR A 111 -14.34 14.03 17.39
CA TYR A 111 -13.48 13.37 16.42
C TYR A 111 -13.81 13.78 14.98
N LEU A 112 -12.77 13.81 14.16
CA LEU A 112 -12.85 14.00 12.71
C LEU A 112 -12.01 12.90 12.07
N PHE A 113 -12.54 12.27 11.01
CA PHE A 113 -11.88 11.16 10.36
C PHE A 113 -11.46 11.55 8.96
N ARG A 114 -10.18 11.39 8.64
CA ARG A 114 -9.65 11.68 7.31
C ARG A 114 -9.53 10.40 6.50
N TYR A 115 -10.16 10.36 5.34
CA TYR A 115 -10.06 9.25 4.38
C TYR A 115 -9.42 9.75 3.10
N CYS A 116 -8.28 9.20 2.71
CA CYS A 116 -7.61 9.52 1.45
C CYS A 116 -7.53 8.29 0.54
N GLY A 117 -7.55 8.53 -0.77
CA GLY A 117 -7.45 7.45 -1.78
C GLY A 117 -8.81 6.93 -2.28
N LEU A 118 -9.91 7.51 -1.80
CA LEU A 118 -11.25 7.25 -2.32
C LEU A 118 -11.39 7.77 -3.75
N ARG A 119 -11.98 6.95 -4.62
CA ARG A 119 -12.41 7.33 -5.96
C ARG A 119 -13.88 7.74 -5.92
N ASN A 120 -14.18 8.88 -6.53
CA ASN A 120 -15.51 9.49 -6.62
C ASN A 120 -16.21 9.57 -5.25
N PRO A 121 -15.62 10.26 -4.26
CA PRO A 121 -16.22 10.36 -2.95
C PRO A 121 -17.59 11.05 -3.00
N GLN A 122 -18.54 10.55 -2.21
CA GLN A 122 -19.85 11.21 -2.05
C GLN A 122 -19.72 12.31 -0.99
N LEU A 123 -20.02 13.55 -1.35
CA LEU A 123 -19.94 14.71 -0.45
C LEU A 123 -21.31 15.03 0.16
N GLY A 124 -21.30 15.67 1.32
CA GLY A 124 -22.47 16.06 2.10
C GLY A 124 -22.98 14.94 3.01
N ALA A 125 -24.27 15.01 3.33
CA ALA A 125 -24.92 14.11 4.27
C ALA A 125 -24.85 12.65 3.80
N ILE A 126 -24.49 11.76 4.72
CA ILE A 126 -24.39 10.32 4.46
C ILE A 126 -24.98 9.50 5.60
N ARG A 127 -25.57 8.35 5.27
CA ARG A 127 -26.11 7.40 6.26
C ARG A 127 -25.06 6.36 6.64
N ALA A 128 -25.17 5.81 7.85
CA ALA A 128 -24.36 4.66 8.25
C ALA A 128 -24.50 3.51 7.24
N GLY A 129 -23.38 2.86 6.91
CA GLY A 129 -23.29 1.77 5.94
C GLY A 129 -23.32 2.20 4.46
N GLN A 130 -23.66 3.46 4.16
CA GLN A 130 -23.64 3.95 2.78
C GLN A 130 -22.20 4.11 2.28
N SER A 131 -21.95 3.72 1.02
CA SER A 131 -20.62 3.81 0.40
C SER A 131 -20.15 5.26 0.31
N MET A 132 -19.00 5.55 0.91
CA MET A 132 -18.26 6.81 0.75
C MET A 132 -17.45 6.81 -0.55
N GLY A 133 -17.15 5.65 -1.12
CA GLY A 133 -16.35 5.51 -2.33
C GLY A 133 -15.62 4.16 -2.39
N LYS A 134 -14.71 4.02 -3.35
CA LYS A 134 -13.85 2.83 -3.49
C LYS A 134 -12.37 3.21 -3.48
N ALA A 135 -11.51 2.36 -2.93
CA ALA A 135 -10.08 2.61 -2.83
C ALA A 135 -9.24 1.41 -3.28
N ASN A 136 -8.05 1.65 -3.81
CA ASN A 136 -7.02 0.59 -3.95
C ASN A 136 -6.12 0.56 -2.72
N PHE A 137 -5.78 1.75 -2.23
CA PHE A 137 -5.19 1.99 -0.93
C PHE A 137 -6.04 3.04 -0.24
N LEU A 138 -6.41 2.77 1.00
CA LEU A 138 -7.07 3.74 1.87
C LEU A 138 -6.06 4.23 2.89
N HIS A 139 -5.90 5.55 2.99
CA HIS A 139 -5.17 6.14 4.12
C HIS A 139 -6.19 6.71 5.09
N PHE A 140 -6.13 6.26 6.34
CA PHE A 140 -7.07 6.64 7.38
C PHE A 140 -6.33 7.27 8.56
N ALA A 141 -6.85 8.39 9.05
CA ALA A 141 -6.37 9.05 10.25
C ALA A 141 -7.56 9.49 11.12
N THR A 142 -7.37 9.40 12.44
CA THR A 142 -8.30 9.96 13.42
C THR A 142 -7.72 11.26 13.96
N LEU A 143 -8.53 12.31 13.96
CA LEU A 143 -8.19 13.60 14.54
C LEU A 143 -9.10 13.85 15.74
N ARG A 144 -8.53 14.36 16.84
CA ARG A 144 -9.27 14.75 18.04
C ARG A 144 -9.23 16.26 18.22
N ARG A 145 -10.40 16.86 18.47
CA ARG A 145 -10.51 18.27 18.78
C ARG A 145 -9.93 18.56 20.17
N GLN A 146 -9.08 19.56 20.25
CA GLN A 146 -8.53 20.08 21.51
C GLN A 146 -9.46 21.15 22.10
N PRO A 147 -9.38 21.44 23.41
CA PRO A 147 -10.18 22.48 24.06
C PRO A 147 -10.08 23.86 23.40
N GLU A 148 -8.91 24.20 22.88
CA GLU A 148 -8.63 25.44 22.14
C GLU A 148 -9.19 25.46 20.70
N GLY A 149 -9.82 24.37 20.26
CA GLY A 149 -10.46 24.27 18.94
C GLY A 149 -9.55 23.78 17.82
N THR A 150 -8.29 23.48 18.08
CA THR A 150 -7.36 22.86 17.13
C THR A 150 -7.62 21.35 17.01
N TRP A 151 -7.07 20.72 15.97
CA TRP A 151 -7.17 19.27 15.74
C TRP A 151 -5.78 18.65 15.79
N VAL A 152 -5.65 17.51 16.46
CA VAL A 152 -4.40 16.73 16.50
C VAL A 152 -4.66 15.33 16.01
N ILE A 153 -3.70 14.76 15.28
CA ILE A 153 -3.75 13.35 14.91
C ILE A 153 -3.56 12.52 16.17
N VAL A 154 -4.46 11.57 16.38
CA VAL A 154 -4.41 10.57 17.44
C VAL A 154 -4.41 9.19 16.81
N GLU A 155 -4.21 8.19 17.66
CA GLU A 155 -4.31 6.79 17.26
C GLU A 155 -5.64 6.51 16.51
N PRO A 156 -5.58 5.86 15.34
CA PRO A 156 -6.70 5.47 14.53
C PRO A 156 -7.66 4.60 15.33
N SER A 157 -8.94 4.97 15.31
CA SER A 157 -9.94 4.14 15.96
C SER A 157 -10.16 2.87 15.14
N THR A 158 -9.65 1.74 15.64
CA THR A 158 -9.85 0.40 15.08
C THR A 158 -11.34 0.12 14.86
N HIS A 159 -12.19 0.42 15.85
CA HIS A 159 -13.64 0.21 15.75
C HIS A 159 -14.32 1.00 14.64
N VAL A 160 -13.95 2.27 14.45
CA VAL A 160 -14.51 3.11 13.37
C VAL A 160 -14.09 2.56 12.01
N LEU A 161 -12.85 2.12 11.93
CA LEU A 161 -12.31 1.55 10.70
C LEU A 161 -12.95 0.20 10.36
N GLU A 162 -13.10 -0.71 11.31
CA GLU A 162 -13.83 -1.98 11.14
C GLU A 162 -15.21 -1.74 10.53
N ARG A 163 -15.99 -0.82 11.11
CA ARG A 163 -17.32 -0.44 10.57
C ARG A 163 -17.25 0.16 9.17
N SER A 164 -16.15 0.85 8.84
CA SER A 164 -15.96 1.45 7.51
C SER A 164 -15.57 0.42 6.44
N LEU A 165 -15.01 -0.72 6.87
CA LEU A 165 -14.50 -1.79 6.00
C LEU A 165 -15.39 -3.03 6.01
N GLU A 166 -16.41 -3.08 6.88
CA GLU A 166 -17.37 -4.17 7.00
C GLU A 166 -18.02 -4.48 5.64
N ARG A 167 -18.04 -5.76 5.29
CA ARG A 167 -18.61 -6.25 4.04
C ARG A 167 -20.04 -6.72 4.29
N TYR A 168 -21.02 -5.98 3.77
CA TYR A 168 -22.42 -6.41 3.68
C TYR A 168 -22.68 -7.24 2.42
#